data_AF-A0A1V5QZ25-F1
#
_entry.id   AF-A0A1V5QZ25-F1
#
_cell.length_a   1.000
_cell.length_b   1.000
_cell.length_c   1.000
_cell.angle_alpha   90.00
_cell.angle_beta   90.00
_cell.angle_gamma   90.00
#
_symmetry.space_group_name_H-M   'P 1'
#
loop_
_entity.id
_entity.type
_entity.pdbx_description
1 polymer ?
#
loop_
_entity_poly.entity_id
_entity_poly.type
_entity_poly.pdbx_seq_one_letter_code
_entity_poly.pdbx_strand_id
1 'polypeptide(L)'
;MKPSAWANPAPQPRQPCKTLSRYWRCPDLLPAIWETARSGWYFRVLEEGPVNPGDALLLRERPHPGWTVACLLRLLRDRDPADSARAAGLEALSPTWRARFEGFGWKG
;
A
#
# COMPACT_ATOMS: atom_id res chain seq x y z
N MET A 1 16.91 20.83 -13.08
CA MET A 1 15.50 20.37 -12.95
C MET A 1 15.44 19.49 -11.72
N LYS A 2 14.99 20.02 -10.57
CA LYS A 2 14.90 19.21 -9.34
C LYS A 2 13.68 18.30 -9.48
N PRO A 3 13.79 16.98 -9.25
CA PRO A 3 12.58 16.19 -9.05
C PRO A 3 11.89 16.84 -7.84
N SER A 4 10.70 17.38 -8.08
CA SER A 4 9.93 18.03 -7.05
C SER A 4 9.76 17.02 -5.91
N ALA A 5 9.82 17.48 -4.67
CA ALA A 5 9.55 16.67 -3.48
C ALA A 5 8.08 16.14 -3.40
N TRP A 6 7.43 16.06 -4.55
CA TRP A 6 6.05 15.69 -4.83
C TRP A 6 5.97 14.43 -5.69
N ALA A 7 7.03 13.60 -5.76
CA ALA A 7 6.95 12.27 -6.35
C ALA A 7 5.67 11.59 -5.85
N ASN A 8 4.71 11.42 -6.76
CA ASN A 8 3.35 11.04 -6.45
C ASN A 8 3.37 9.67 -5.78
N PRO A 9 3.12 9.57 -4.46
CA PRO A 9 3.24 8.28 -3.83
C PRO A 9 2.11 7.41 -4.38
N ALA A 10 2.48 6.31 -5.01
CA ALA A 10 1.60 5.26 -5.45
C ALA A 10 0.62 4.87 -4.33
N PRO A 11 -0.58 4.40 -4.68
CA PRO A 11 -1.55 3.91 -3.71
C PRO A 11 -0.91 2.92 -2.76
N GLN A 12 -1.06 3.19 -1.46
CA GLN A 12 -0.42 2.41 -0.41
C GLN A 12 -1.41 1.37 0.11
N PRO A 13 -1.01 0.09 0.29
CA PRO A 13 -1.90 -0.88 0.87
C PRO A 13 -2.42 -0.41 2.23
N ARG A 14 -3.70 -0.65 2.50
CA ARG A 14 -4.26 -0.46 3.84
C ARG A 14 -3.69 -1.55 4.73
N GLN A 15 -2.93 -1.22 5.75
CA GLN A 15 -2.36 -2.25 6.61
C GLN A 15 -3.47 -3.01 7.35
N PRO A 16 -3.50 -4.35 7.28
CA PRO A 16 -4.43 -5.16 8.06
C PRO A 16 -4.17 -4.98 9.56
N CYS A 17 -5.22 -4.76 10.36
CA CYS A 17 -5.11 -4.47 11.79
C CYS A 17 -6.16 -5.23 12.61
N LYS A 18 -5.84 -5.54 13.87
CA LYS A 18 -6.71 -6.31 14.79
C LYS A 18 -8.02 -5.58 15.14
N THR A 19 -8.03 -4.25 15.03
CA THR A 19 -9.24 -3.43 15.26
C THR A 19 -10.38 -3.85 14.34
N LEU A 20 -10.09 -4.24 13.10
CA LEU A 20 -11.11 -4.68 12.15
C LEU A 20 -11.76 -6.00 12.60
N SER A 21 -10.96 -7.01 12.96
CA SER A 21 -11.48 -8.28 13.50
C SER A 21 -12.32 -8.08 14.76
N ARG A 22 -11.89 -7.18 15.65
CA ARG A 22 -12.63 -6.83 16.87
C ARG A 22 -13.97 -6.17 16.57
N TYR A 23 -13.98 -5.19 15.66
CA TYR A 23 -15.18 -4.47 15.26
C TYR A 23 -16.24 -5.42 14.70
N TRP A 24 -15.84 -6.33 13.81
CA TRP A 24 -16.73 -7.30 13.19
C TRP A 24 -16.97 -8.57 14.03
N ARG A 25 -16.36 -8.68 15.21
CA ARG A 25 -16.38 -9.88 16.07
C ARG A 25 -16.03 -11.17 15.30
N CYS A 26 -15.12 -11.04 14.33
CA CYS A 26 -14.69 -12.11 13.45
C CYS A 26 -13.16 -12.25 13.59
N PRO A 27 -12.67 -13.20 14.42
CA PRO A 27 -11.25 -13.38 14.65
C PRO A 27 -10.49 -13.74 13.37
N ASP A 28 -11.11 -14.52 12.49
CA ASP A 28 -10.51 -15.03 11.25
C ASP A 28 -10.42 -13.97 10.14
N LEU A 29 -11.05 -12.81 10.32
CA LEU A 29 -11.04 -11.74 9.31
C LEU A 29 -9.63 -11.20 9.04
N LEU A 30 -8.80 -11.04 10.07
CA LEU A 30 -7.43 -10.53 9.89
C LEU A 30 -6.54 -11.55 9.15
N PRO A 31 -6.48 -12.84 9.55
CA PRO A 31 -5.84 -13.89 8.76
C PRO A 31 -6.33 -13.93 7.31
N ALA A 32 -7.64 -13.92 7.07
CA ALA A 32 -8.21 -13.98 5.73
C ALA A 32 -7.78 -12.79 4.85
N ILE A 33 -7.64 -11.60 5.42
CA ILE A 33 -7.11 -10.43 4.68
C ILE A 33 -5.64 -10.62 4.32
N TRP A 34 -4.82 -11.17 5.22
CA TRP A 34 -3.41 -11.47 4.94
C TRP A 34 -3.24 -12.57 3.87
N GLU A 35 -4.11 -13.57 3.87
CA GLU A 35 -4.10 -14.64 2.87
C GLU A 35 -4.52 -14.13 1.50
N THR A 36 -5.65 -13.41 1.43
CA THR A 36 -6.24 -12.96 0.17
C THR A 36 -5.63 -11.66 -0.39
N ALA A 37 -4.90 -10.92 0.45
CA ALA A 37 -4.43 -9.56 0.18
C ALA A 37 -5.54 -8.54 -0.13
N ARG A 38 -6.79 -8.81 0.26
CA ARG A 38 -7.96 -7.94 0.02
C ARG A 38 -8.09 -6.87 1.12
N SER A 39 -7.08 -6.02 1.25
CA SER A 39 -7.06 -4.96 2.28
C SER A 39 -7.66 -3.63 1.84
N GLY A 40 -7.73 -3.38 0.54
CA GLY A 40 -7.87 -2.02 -0.02
C GLY A 40 -6.56 -1.22 0.08
N TRP A 41 -6.63 0.06 -0.28
CA TRP A 41 -5.48 0.97 -0.29
C TRP A 41 -5.92 2.41 0.04
N TYR A 42 -4.95 3.24 0.43
CA TYR A 42 -5.12 4.68 0.59
C TYR A 42 -4.56 5.42 -0.63
N PHE A 43 -5.20 6.54 -0.95
CA PHE A 43 -4.70 7.52 -1.90
C PHE A 43 -4.24 8.77 -1.17
N ARG A 44 -3.31 9.49 -1.79
CA ARG A 44 -3.00 10.87 -1.41
C ARG A 44 -3.85 11.80 -2.28
N VAL A 45 -4.42 12.83 -1.66
CA VAL A 45 -5.04 13.94 -2.40
C VAL A 45 -3.90 14.82 -2.95
N LEU A 46 -3.82 14.93 -4.27
CA LEU A 46 -2.85 15.79 -4.95
C LEU A 46 -3.41 17.21 -5.14
N GLU A 47 -4.69 17.27 -5.47
CA GLU A 47 -5.46 18.49 -5.66
C GLU A 47 -6.84 18.24 -5.05
N GLU A 48 -7.29 19.18 -4.21
CA GLU A 48 -8.60 19.13 -3.60
C GLU A 48 -9.67 19.57 -4.59
N GLY A 49 -10.85 18.98 -4.50
CA GLY A 49 -11.97 19.31 -5.36
C GLY A 49 -13.22 18.51 -5.04
N PRO A 50 -14.36 18.86 -5.65
CA PRO A 50 -15.61 18.13 -5.45
C PRO A 50 -15.54 16.74 -6.10
N VAL A 51 -16.14 15.76 -5.44
CA VAL A 51 -16.37 14.40 -5.95
C VAL A 51 -17.78 13.96 -5.60
N ASN A 52 -18.46 13.30 -6.52
CA ASN A 52 -19.85 12.87 -6.38
C ASN A 52 -20.00 11.35 -6.58
N PRO A 53 -21.02 10.72 -5.94
CA PRO A 53 -21.38 9.35 -6.26
C PRO A 53 -21.67 9.18 -7.76
N GLY A 54 -21.03 8.21 -8.39
CA GLY A 54 -21.16 7.95 -9.83
C GLY A 54 -20.05 8.56 -10.69
N ASP A 55 -19.19 9.41 -10.13
CA ASP A 55 -18.03 9.92 -10.87
C ASP A 55 -17.08 8.78 -11.28
N ALA A 56 -16.54 8.87 -12.49
CA ALA A 56 -15.62 7.88 -13.01
C ALA A 56 -14.20 8.07 -12.46
N LEU A 57 -13.57 6.98 -12.00
CA LEU A 57 -12.14 6.95 -11.70
C LEU A 57 -11.36 6.59 -12.97
N LEU A 58 -10.61 7.55 -13.50
CA LEU A 58 -9.80 7.37 -14.69
C LEU A 58 -8.34 7.13 -14.30
N LEU A 59 -7.80 5.97 -14.69
CA LEU A 59 -6.37 5.69 -14.56
C LEU A 59 -5.61 6.53 -15.59
N ARG A 60 -4.86 7.53 -15.12
CA ARG A 60 -4.02 8.37 -15.99
C ARG A 60 -2.68 7.71 -16.30
N GLU A 61 -2.04 7.13 -15.30
CA GLU A 61 -0.69 6.59 -15.41
C GLU A 61 -0.52 5.31 -14.58
N ARG A 62 0.39 4.43 -15.05
CA ARG A 62 0.80 3.22 -14.34
C ARG A 62 2.29 2.96 -14.57
N PRO A 63 3.19 3.74 -13.95
CA PRO A 63 4.63 3.61 -14.18
C PRO A 63 5.22 2.29 -13.65
N HIS A 64 4.56 1.66 -12.68
CA HIS A 64 5.04 0.43 -12.02
C HIS A 64 4.01 -0.71 -12.11
N PRO A 65 3.72 -1.26 -13.31
CA PRO A 65 2.63 -2.22 -13.49
C PRO A 65 2.85 -3.55 -12.74
N GLY A 66 4.10 -3.96 -12.51
CA GLY A 66 4.44 -5.17 -11.75
C GLY A 66 4.26 -5.01 -10.23
N TRP A 67 4.26 -3.78 -9.71
CA TRP A 67 4.12 -3.50 -8.28
C TRP A 67 2.67 -3.19 -7.94
N THR A 68 1.86 -4.24 -7.85
CA THR A 68 0.45 -4.10 -7.42
C THR A 68 0.33 -3.94 -5.91
N VAL A 69 -0.79 -3.37 -5.43
CA VAL A 69 -1.10 -3.28 -4.00
C VAL A 69 -1.06 -4.67 -3.33
N ALA A 70 -1.62 -5.68 -3.99
CA ALA A 70 -1.62 -7.05 -3.49
C ALA A 70 -0.20 -7.64 -3.43
N CYS A 71 0.65 -7.35 -4.41
CA CYS A 71 2.06 -7.75 -4.41
C CYS A 71 2.79 -7.16 -3.20
N LEU A 72 2.65 -5.86 -2.95
CA LEU A 72 3.28 -5.19 -1.80
C LEU A 72 2.81 -5.75 -0.46
N LEU A 73 1.52 -6.06 -0.32
CA LEU A 73 0.98 -6.64 0.91
C LEU A 73 1.46 -8.08 1.14
N ARG A 74 1.53 -8.89 0.07
CA ARG A 74 2.12 -10.24 0.13
C ARG A 74 3.60 -10.18 0.48
N LEU A 75 4.35 -9.27 -0.14
CA LEU A 75 5.76 -9.07 0.19
C LEU A 75 5.97 -8.66 1.65
N LEU A 76 5.09 -7.83 2.21
CA LEU A 76 5.14 -7.48 3.63
C LEU A 76 4.94 -8.68 4.55
N ARG A 77 4.15 -9.68 4.12
CA ARG A 77 3.93 -10.94 4.83
C ARG A 77 5.08 -11.93 4.64
N ASP A 78 5.48 -12.16 3.40
CA ASP A 78 6.40 -13.23 2.99
C ASP A 78 7.87 -12.85 3.18
N ARG A 79 8.18 -11.54 3.15
CA ARG A 79 9.52 -10.99 3.41
C ARG A 79 10.62 -11.52 2.50
N ASP A 80 10.32 -11.77 1.21
CA ASP A 80 11.37 -12.12 0.24
C ASP A 80 12.48 -11.04 0.24
N PRO A 81 13.76 -11.40 0.47
CA PRO A 81 14.81 -10.41 0.63
C PRO A 81 15.07 -9.57 -0.63
N ALA A 82 15.07 -10.21 -1.80
CA ALA A 82 15.39 -9.56 -3.06
C ALA A 82 14.29 -8.56 -3.44
N ASP A 83 13.03 -8.99 -3.36
CA ASP A 83 11.90 -8.12 -3.65
C ASP A 83 11.69 -7.06 -2.57
N SER A 84 12.03 -7.33 -1.31
CA SER A 84 12.01 -6.30 -0.24
C SER A 84 13.02 -5.19 -0.53
N ALA A 85 14.26 -5.53 -0.91
CA ALA A 85 15.25 -4.53 -1.29
C ALA A 85 14.80 -3.70 -2.51
N ARG A 86 14.20 -4.34 -3.51
CA ARG A 86 13.63 -3.64 -4.68
C ARG A 86 12.48 -2.71 -4.28
N ALA A 87 11.57 -3.17 -3.43
CA ALA A 87 10.44 -2.39 -2.95
C ALA A 87 10.88 -1.20 -2.08
N ALA A 88 11.90 -1.37 -1.24
CA ALA A 88 12.51 -0.29 -0.46
C ALA A 88 13.05 0.84 -1.36
N GLY A 89 13.57 0.49 -2.54
CA GLY A 89 14.06 1.46 -3.53
C GLY A 89 12.98 2.17 -4.36
N LEU A 90 11.69 1.80 -4.24
CA LEU A 90 10.63 2.41 -5.03
C LEU A 90 10.28 3.80 -4.51
N GLU A 91 10.74 4.85 -5.19
CA GLU A 91 10.42 6.25 -4.86
C GLU A 91 8.92 6.55 -4.87
N ALA A 92 8.16 5.78 -5.65
CA ALA A 92 6.70 5.85 -5.67
C ALA A 92 6.07 5.38 -4.34
N LEU A 93 6.77 4.68 -3.45
CA LEU A 93 6.24 4.36 -2.14
C LEU A 93 6.53 5.49 -1.15
N SER A 94 5.59 5.71 -0.21
CA SER A 94 5.86 6.63 0.89
C SER A 94 7.07 6.18 1.71
N PRO A 95 7.76 7.12 2.37
CA PRO A 95 8.87 6.77 3.26
C PRO A 95 8.51 5.70 4.29
N THR A 96 7.30 5.76 4.86
CA THR A 96 6.81 4.74 5.81
C THR A 96 6.71 3.35 5.17
N TRP A 97 6.31 3.24 3.91
CA TRP A 97 6.23 1.96 3.22
C TRP A 97 7.59 1.44 2.79
N ARG A 98 8.50 2.31 2.35
CA ARG A 98 9.89 1.92 2.06
C ARG A 98 10.59 1.38 3.30
N ALA A 99 10.48 2.09 4.43
CA ALA A 99 11.04 1.67 5.70
C ALA A 99 10.56 0.28 6.17
N ARG A 100 9.32 -0.11 5.83
CA ARG A 100 8.81 -1.45 6.15
C ARG A 100 9.61 -2.55 5.43
N PHE A 101 10.20 -2.28 4.28
CA PHE A 101 11.00 -3.25 3.52
C PHE A 101 12.51 -3.15 3.79
N GLU A 102 12.98 -2.09 4.46
CA GLU A 102 14.40 -1.82 4.77
C GLU A 102 14.97 -2.66 5.95
N GLY A 103 14.37 -3.79 6.31
CA GLY A 103 14.90 -4.70 7.35
C GLY A 103 14.80 -4.19 8.79
N PHE A 104 14.35 -2.95 9.03
CA PHE A 104 14.11 -2.44 10.38
C PHE A 104 12.75 -2.92 10.92
N GLY A 105 12.77 -4.09 11.57
CA GLY A 105 12.04 -4.34 12.81
C GLY A 105 10.58 -3.85 12.92
N TRP A 106 9.76 -4.01 11.88
CA TRP A 106 8.31 -3.86 12.05
C TRP A 106 7.80 -5.01 12.93
N LYS A 107 7.64 -4.73 14.23
CA LYS A 107 6.86 -5.57 15.13
C LYS A 107 5.39 -5.25 14.91
N GLY A 108 4.63 -6.23 14.42
CA GLY A 108 3.19 -6.12 14.21
C GLY A 108 2.39 -5.96 15.50
#